data_AF-C3N6T3-F1
#
_entry.id   AF-C3N6T3-F1
#
_cell.length_a   1.000
_cell.length_b   1.000
_cell.length_c   1.000
_cell.angle_alpha   90.00
_cell.angle_beta   90.00
_cell.angle_gamma   90.00
#
_symmetry.space_group_name_H-M   'P 1'
#
loop_
_entity.id
_entity.type
_entity.pdbx_description
1 polymer ?
#
loop_
_entity_poly.entity_id
_entity_poly.type
_entity_poly.pdbx_seq_one_letter_code
_entity_poly.pdbx_strand_id
1 'polypeptide(L)'
;MEFNIFLPHLAYVEIDSMIFFPTLLISILFKVRRYYKSLAFSIGIVAPLYVIWDFLATLKDSWSFNPKWILGIRIVDLPIEEVFFFIVTPFATLLIYDFVRTKVSDREVNWITRELMILIALFLLAIDVFLTEYSYTFIVLIYLSSSILLVEFLDPEMFRSRNYWIFLGLTYIPFLVFDYFLTSLPVVVYGPHSILGVRIFTIPIEDAIYSFSMMNFYTVFYRKGVKVWNSA
;
A
#
# COMPACT_ATOMS: atom_id res chain seq x y z
N MET A 1 -16.01 25.69 19.58
CA MET A 1 -16.18 24.23 19.69
C MET A 1 -15.40 23.67 18.51
N GLU A 2 -14.17 23.20 18.74
CA GLU A 2 -13.39 22.57 17.66
C GLU A 2 -14.12 21.28 17.27
N PHE A 3 -14.62 21.21 16.03
CA PHE A 3 -15.13 19.97 15.47
C PHE A 3 -13.93 19.05 15.22
N ASN A 4 -13.56 18.28 16.24
CA ASN A 4 -12.61 17.19 16.06
C ASN A 4 -13.35 16.05 15.35
N ILE A 5 -13.02 15.85 14.07
CA ILE A 5 -13.57 14.78 13.23
C ILE A 5 -13.24 13.40 13.83
N PHE A 6 -12.10 13.29 14.51
CA PHE A 6 -11.58 12.05 15.09
C PHE A 6 -11.48 12.15 16.61
N LEU A 7 -11.73 11.03 17.29
CA LEU A 7 -11.61 10.93 18.73
C LEU A 7 -10.15 10.65 19.13
N PRO A 8 -9.59 11.37 20.13
CA PRO A 8 -8.32 10.99 20.72
C PRO A 8 -8.35 9.53 21.18
N HIS A 9 -7.23 8.84 21.01
CA HIS A 9 -7.01 7.41 21.23
C HIS A 9 -7.71 6.44 20.25
N LEU A 10 -8.58 6.94 19.37
CA LEU A 10 -9.32 6.10 18.41
C LEU A 10 -9.06 6.46 16.95
N ALA A 11 -8.43 7.60 16.66
CA ALA A 11 -8.29 8.11 15.30
C ALA A 11 -7.75 7.07 14.30
N TYR A 12 -6.73 6.27 14.66
CA TYR A 12 -6.22 5.27 13.72
C TYR A 12 -7.27 4.17 13.44
N VAL A 13 -7.90 3.60 14.47
CA VAL A 13 -8.95 2.59 14.27
C VAL A 13 -10.19 3.17 13.56
N GLU A 14 -10.51 4.46 13.76
CA GLU A 14 -11.56 5.16 13.03
C GLU A 14 -11.23 5.26 11.53
N ILE A 15 -9.98 5.63 11.19
CA ILE A 15 -9.50 5.69 9.80
C ILE A 15 -9.58 4.31 9.14
N ASP A 16 -9.06 3.26 9.78
CA ASP A 16 -9.15 1.88 9.27
C ASP A 16 -10.62 1.43 9.09
N SER A 17 -11.49 1.79 10.02
CA SER A 17 -12.93 1.51 9.95
C SER A 17 -13.59 2.22 8.76
N MET A 18 -13.22 3.47 8.50
CA MET A 18 -13.69 4.26 7.35
C MET A 18 -13.22 3.70 6.01
N ILE A 19 -12.13 2.93 5.98
CA ILE A 19 -11.68 2.20 4.80
C ILE A 19 -12.44 0.86 4.70
N PHE A 20 -12.49 0.10 5.79
CA PHE A 20 -12.98 -1.27 5.81
C PHE A 20 -14.49 -1.38 5.60
N PHE A 21 -15.30 -0.66 6.39
CA PHE A 21 -16.75 -0.86 6.39
C PHE A 21 -17.42 -0.45 5.08
N PRO A 22 -17.10 0.71 4.46
CA PRO A 22 -17.65 1.04 3.14
C PRO A 22 -17.26 0.01 2.08
N THR A 23 -16.01 -0.45 2.09
CA THR A 23 -15.53 -1.51 1.18
C THR A 23 -16.33 -2.79 1.38
N LEU A 24 -16.51 -3.23 2.63
CA LEU A 24 -17.25 -4.44 2.96
C LEU A 24 -18.71 -4.33 2.49
N LEU A 25 -19.36 -3.19 2.76
CA LEU A 25 -20.72 -2.92 2.31
C LEU A 25 -20.83 -2.94 0.79
N ILE A 26 -19.91 -2.29 0.07
CA ILE A 26 -19.89 -2.29 -1.40
C ILE A 26 -19.71 -3.72 -1.93
N SER A 27 -18.77 -4.47 -1.35
CA SER A 27 -18.50 -5.86 -1.73
C SER A 27 -19.74 -6.75 -1.61
N ILE A 28 -20.55 -6.55 -0.56
CA ILE A 28 -21.78 -7.34 -0.31
C ILE A 28 -22.94 -6.84 -1.17
N LEU A 29 -23.22 -5.53 -1.15
CA LEU A 29 -24.41 -4.93 -1.78
C LEU A 29 -24.35 -4.98 -3.31
N PHE A 30 -23.19 -4.70 -3.90
CA PHE A 30 -23.02 -4.72 -5.36
C PHE A 30 -22.61 -6.09 -5.90
N LYS A 31 -22.55 -7.12 -5.03
CA LYS A 31 -22.20 -8.50 -5.38
C LYS A 31 -20.96 -8.59 -6.29
N VAL A 32 -19.94 -7.77 -6.00
CA VAL A 32 -18.70 -7.78 -6.77
C VAL A 32 -18.06 -9.16 -6.62
N ARG A 33 -17.65 -9.77 -7.74
CA ARG A 33 -17.01 -11.09 -7.69
C ARG A 33 -15.64 -10.96 -7.04
N ARG A 34 -15.53 -11.43 -5.81
CA ARG A 34 -14.32 -11.41 -4.99
C ARG A 34 -13.66 -12.78 -4.97
N TYR A 35 -12.34 -12.80 -5.16
CA TYR A 35 -11.57 -14.04 -5.09
C TYR A 35 -10.93 -14.17 -3.70
N TYR A 36 -11.74 -14.47 -2.68
CA TYR A 36 -11.29 -14.47 -1.28
C TYR A 36 -10.11 -15.39 -0.99
N LYS A 37 -10.00 -16.55 -1.66
CA LYS A 37 -8.82 -17.43 -1.55
C LYS A 37 -7.55 -16.72 -2.05
N SER A 38 -7.63 -16.05 -3.20
CA SER A 38 -6.56 -15.25 -3.79
C SER A 38 -6.21 -14.04 -2.94
N LEU A 39 -7.22 -13.39 -2.34
CA LEU A 39 -7.03 -12.26 -1.44
C LEU A 39 -6.29 -12.69 -0.17
N ALA A 40 -6.76 -13.75 0.49
CA ALA A 40 -6.13 -14.28 1.70
C ALA A 40 -4.70 -14.76 1.44
N PHE A 41 -4.44 -15.36 0.28
CA PHE A 41 -3.08 -15.74 -0.14
C PHE A 41 -2.18 -14.53 -0.33
N SER A 42 -2.67 -13.50 -1.02
CA SER A 42 -1.91 -12.26 -1.22
C SER A 42 -1.61 -11.57 0.11
N ILE A 43 -2.62 -11.45 0.98
CA ILE A 43 -2.46 -10.90 2.34
C ILE A 43 -1.45 -11.73 3.15
N GLY A 44 -1.59 -13.05 3.16
CA GLY A 44 -0.72 -13.94 3.92
C GLY A 44 0.75 -13.91 3.51
N ILE A 45 1.06 -13.53 2.27
CA ILE A 45 2.45 -13.36 1.80
C ILE A 45 2.96 -11.95 2.04
N VAL A 46 2.16 -10.94 1.68
CA VAL A 46 2.65 -9.56 1.59
C VAL A 46 2.57 -8.85 2.94
N ALA A 47 1.50 -9.04 3.72
CA ALA A 47 1.36 -8.37 5.01
C ALA A 47 2.54 -8.65 5.96
N PRO A 48 3.06 -9.89 6.11
CA PRO A 48 4.24 -10.12 6.93
C PRO A 48 5.48 -9.35 6.47
N LEU A 49 5.70 -9.18 5.15
CA LEU A 49 6.87 -8.47 4.62
C LEU A 49 6.85 -7.00 5.07
N TYR A 50 5.69 -6.35 4.96
CA TYR A 50 5.54 -4.95 5.34
C TYR A 50 5.43 -4.76 6.86
N VAL A 51 4.77 -5.67 7.59
CA VAL A 51 4.76 -5.64 9.07
C VAL A 51 6.18 -5.77 9.63
N ILE A 52 7.01 -6.65 9.05
CA ILE A 52 8.43 -6.77 9.46
C ILE A 52 9.18 -5.48 9.17
N TRP A 53 8.97 -4.87 8.00
CA TRP A 53 9.56 -3.57 7.70
C TRP A 53 9.12 -2.52 8.73
N ASP A 54 7.81 -2.33 8.95
CA ASP A 54 7.28 -1.37 9.91
C ASP A 54 7.88 -1.57 11.30
N PHE A 55 7.98 -2.82 11.75
CA PHE A 55 8.64 -3.15 13.00
C PHE A 55 10.11 -2.69 13.00
N LEU A 56 10.89 -3.01 11.96
CA LEU A 56 12.29 -2.59 11.84
C LEU A 56 12.44 -1.06 11.74
N ALA A 57 11.48 -0.38 11.11
CA ALA A 57 11.46 1.07 11.00
C ALA A 57 11.25 1.73 12.37
N THR A 58 10.35 1.18 13.19
CA THR A 58 10.20 1.64 14.58
C THR A 58 11.43 1.38 15.44
N LEU A 59 12.10 0.24 15.27
CA LEU A 59 13.35 -0.07 15.99
C LEU A 59 14.53 0.84 15.60
N LYS A 60 14.50 1.42 14.40
CA LYS A 60 15.53 2.33 13.88
C LYS A 60 15.17 3.80 14.06
N ASP A 61 14.09 4.10 14.78
CA ASP A 61 13.55 5.44 14.93
C ASP A 61 13.23 6.14 13.59
N SER A 62 13.00 5.37 12.51
CA SER A 62 12.60 5.89 11.21
C SER A 62 11.21 6.51 11.26
N TRP A 63 10.33 5.92 12.06
CA TRP A 63 9.09 6.54 12.51
C TRP A 63 8.64 5.95 13.85
N SER A 64 7.71 6.65 14.49
CA SER A 64 7.05 6.22 15.72
C SER A 64 5.55 6.48 15.65
N PHE A 65 4.79 5.83 16.53
CA PHE A 65 3.34 5.98 16.59
C PHE A 65 2.92 6.81 17.79
N ASN A 66 2.15 7.87 17.52
CA ASN A 66 1.73 8.82 18.54
C ASN A 66 0.66 8.23 19.47
N PRO A 67 0.94 8.06 20.79
CA PRO A 67 0.01 7.48 21.76
C PRO A 67 -1.33 8.21 21.88
N LYS A 68 -1.38 9.49 21.45
CA LYS A 68 -2.60 10.29 21.43
C LYS A 68 -3.64 9.77 20.45
N TRP A 69 -3.24 9.05 19.40
CA TRP A 69 -4.12 8.71 18.27
C TRP A 69 -4.32 7.20 18.07
N ILE A 70 -3.74 6.39 18.95
CA ILE A 70 -3.82 4.93 18.94
C ILE A 70 -4.45 4.41 20.24
N LEU A 71 -4.95 3.18 20.20
CA LEU A 71 -5.59 2.45 21.30
C LEU A 71 -4.60 2.09 22.42
N GLY A 72 -3.30 2.04 22.11
CA GLY A 72 -2.25 1.62 23.04
C GLY A 72 -2.06 0.10 23.15
N ILE A 73 -2.87 -0.70 22.44
CA ILE A 73 -2.66 -2.14 22.28
C ILE A 73 -1.57 -2.33 21.22
N ARG A 74 -0.51 -3.07 21.56
CA ARG A 74 0.64 -3.30 20.66
C ARG A 74 0.88 -4.78 20.41
N ILE A 75 1.31 -5.09 19.19
CA ILE A 75 1.91 -6.37 18.80
C ILE A 75 3.39 -6.11 18.62
N VAL A 76 4.20 -6.62 19.56
CA VAL A 76 5.59 -6.19 19.73
C VAL A 76 5.62 -4.67 19.94
N ASP A 77 6.16 -3.89 18.99
CA ASP A 77 6.23 -2.43 19.08
C ASP A 77 5.23 -1.70 18.18
N LEU A 78 4.47 -2.42 17.34
CA LEU A 78 3.48 -1.82 16.45
C LEU A 78 2.10 -1.71 17.11
N PRO A 79 1.37 -0.60 16.94
CA PRO A 79 -0.05 -0.54 17.29
C PRO A 79 -0.82 -1.64 16.56
N ILE A 80 -1.86 -2.19 17.20
CA ILE A 80 -2.69 -3.22 16.57
C ILE A 80 -3.37 -2.71 15.29
N GLU A 81 -3.68 -1.42 15.26
CA GLU A 81 -4.23 -0.70 14.10
C GLU A 81 -3.27 -0.77 12.90
N GLU A 82 -1.97 -0.55 13.12
CA GLU A 82 -0.96 -0.69 12.06
C GLU A 82 -0.94 -2.11 11.48
N VAL A 83 -1.08 -3.13 12.33
CA VAL A 83 -1.16 -4.51 11.86
C VAL A 83 -2.44 -4.77 11.06
N PHE A 84 -3.56 -4.16 11.46
CA PHE A 84 -4.82 -4.25 10.71
C PHE A 84 -4.81 -3.48 9.40
N PHE A 85 -4.09 -2.36 9.32
CA PHE A 85 -3.91 -1.59 8.09
C PHE A 85 -3.41 -2.49 6.93
N PHE A 86 -2.49 -3.42 7.21
CA PHE A 86 -2.00 -4.41 6.23
C PHE A 86 -3.03 -5.45 5.77
N ILE A 87 -4.20 -5.53 6.41
CA ILE A 87 -5.29 -6.42 6.01
C ILE A 87 -6.43 -5.59 5.38
N VAL A 88 -6.75 -4.46 6.00
CA VAL A 88 -7.82 -3.54 5.59
C VAL A 88 -7.52 -2.90 4.25
N THR A 89 -6.29 -2.40 4.07
CA THR A 89 -5.87 -1.73 2.83
C THR A 89 -5.96 -2.65 1.61
N PRO A 90 -5.31 -3.83 1.56
CA PRO A 90 -5.46 -4.73 0.41
C PRO A 90 -6.89 -5.26 0.24
N PHE A 91 -7.68 -5.39 1.32
CA PHE A 91 -9.09 -5.72 1.20
C PHE A 91 -9.84 -4.64 0.40
N ALA A 92 -9.58 -3.35 0.66
CA ALA A 92 -10.16 -2.22 -0.06
C ALA A 92 -9.62 -2.05 -1.47
N THR A 93 -8.31 -2.00 -1.65
CA THR A 93 -7.72 -1.70 -2.95
C THR A 93 -7.95 -2.83 -3.95
N LEU A 94 -7.86 -4.10 -3.54
CA LEU A 94 -8.15 -5.22 -4.45
C LEU A 94 -9.65 -5.34 -4.79
N LEU A 95 -10.55 -4.70 -4.04
CA LEU A 95 -11.96 -4.55 -4.47
C LEU A 95 -12.06 -3.61 -5.67
N ILE A 96 -11.31 -2.49 -5.65
CA ILE A 96 -11.19 -1.58 -6.80
C ILE A 96 -10.65 -2.36 -8.00
N TYR A 97 -9.62 -3.17 -7.80
CA TYR A 97 -9.07 -4.02 -8.85
C TYR A 97 -10.12 -4.98 -9.44
N ASP A 98 -10.89 -5.67 -8.58
CA ASP A 98 -11.97 -6.57 -8.99
C ASP A 98 -13.11 -5.84 -9.73
N PHE A 99 -13.38 -4.60 -9.36
CA PHE A 99 -14.36 -3.78 -10.06
C PHE A 99 -13.86 -3.38 -11.45
N VAL A 100 -12.63 -2.89 -11.57
CA VAL A 100 -12.03 -2.47 -12.84
C VAL A 100 -11.99 -3.62 -13.84
N ARG A 101 -11.49 -4.80 -13.43
CA ARG A 101 -11.45 -5.98 -14.31
C ARG A 101 -12.82 -6.47 -14.78
N THR A 102 -13.88 -6.16 -14.03
CA THR A 102 -15.26 -6.55 -14.38
C THR A 102 -15.92 -5.53 -15.31
N LYS A 103 -15.57 -4.25 -15.17
CA LYS A 103 -16.23 -3.15 -15.89
C LYS A 103 -15.46 -2.64 -17.11
N VAL A 104 -14.16 -2.89 -17.16
CA VAL A 104 -13.28 -2.39 -18.21
C VAL A 104 -12.64 -3.55 -18.95
N SER A 105 -12.84 -3.58 -20.27
CA SER A 105 -12.11 -4.50 -21.14
C SER A 105 -10.63 -4.15 -21.13
N ASP A 106 -9.81 -5.14 -20.78
CA ASP A 106 -8.37 -4.95 -20.71
C ASP A 106 -7.78 -4.73 -22.10
N ARG A 107 -6.72 -3.94 -22.16
CA ARG A 107 -5.96 -3.67 -23.38
C ARG A 107 -4.49 -3.59 -23.01
N GLU A 108 -3.64 -4.03 -23.93
CA GLU A 108 -2.21 -3.90 -23.76
C GLU A 108 -1.78 -2.43 -23.88
N VAL A 109 -0.88 -2.04 -22.99
CA VAL A 109 -0.31 -0.70 -22.87
C VAL A 109 1.12 -0.74 -23.44
N ASN A 110 1.22 -0.66 -24.76
CA ASN A 110 2.42 -1.04 -25.54
C ASN A 110 3.69 -0.21 -25.28
N TRP A 111 3.56 1.01 -24.74
CA TRP A 111 4.70 1.86 -24.37
C TRP A 111 5.36 1.48 -23.03
N ILE A 112 4.75 0.59 -22.24
CA ILE A 112 5.30 0.11 -20.98
C ILE A 112 5.86 -1.28 -21.25
N THR A 113 7.14 -1.33 -21.60
CA THR A 113 7.84 -2.58 -21.91
C THR A 113 8.49 -3.15 -20.66
N ARG A 114 8.79 -4.47 -20.71
CA ARG A 114 9.52 -5.15 -19.64
C ARG A 114 10.89 -4.53 -19.40
N GLU A 115 11.59 -4.21 -20.49
CA GLU A 115 12.92 -3.61 -20.46
C GLU A 115 12.87 -2.24 -19.79
N LEU A 116 11.84 -1.43 -20.09
CA LEU A 116 11.63 -0.14 -19.43
C LEU A 116 11.43 -0.30 -17.92
N MET A 117 10.57 -1.22 -17.49
CA MET A 117 10.31 -1.45 -16.06
C MET A 117 11.55 -1.94 -15.32
N ILE A 118 12.33 -2.84 -15.93
CA ILE A 118 13.60 -3.31 -15.37
C ILE A 118 14.62 -2.15 -15.30
N LEU A 119 14.75 -1.35 -16.34
CA LEU A 119 15.63 -0.18 -16.34
C LEU A 119 15.23 0.83 -15.26
N ILE A 120 13.94 1.08 -15.06
CA ILE A 120 13.43 1.92 -13.96
C ILE A 120 13.85 1.32 -12.61
N ALA A 121 13.62 0.03 -12.38
CA ALA A 121 13.99 -0.62 -11.11
C ALA A 121 15.51 -0.55 -10.85
N LEU A 122 16.33 -0.78 -11.87
CA LEU A 122 17.80 -0.67 -11.75
C LEU A 122 18.26 0.77 -11.53
N PHE A 123 17.62 1.74 -12.18
CA PHE A 123 17.89 3.16 -11.97
C PHE A 123 17.53 3.59 -10.54
N LEU A 124 16.38 3.13 -10.02
CA LEU A 124 15.98 3.38 -8.63
C LEU A 124 16.99 2.80 -7.64
N LEU A 125 17.49 1.58 -7.85
CA LEU A 125 18.55 1.01 -7.01
C LEU A 125 19.87 1.78 -7.13
N ALA A 126 20.20 2.29 -8.32
CA ALA A 126 21.43 3.05 -8.53
C ALA A 126 21.39 4.42 -7.83
N ILE A 127 20.26 5.12 -7.87
CA ILE A 127 20.11 6.41 -7.18
C ILE A 127 20.07 6.24 -5.66
N ASP A 128 19.52 5.12 -5.19
CA ASP A 128 19.37 4.79 -3.78
C ASP A 128 20.70 4.74 -3.00
N VAL A 129 21.80 4.39 -3.68
CA VAL A 129 23.17 4.41 -3.12
C VAL A 129 23.55 5.80 -2.60
N PHE A 130 22.99 6.87 -3.17
CA PHE A 130 23.24 8.25 -2.76
C PHE A 130 22.27 8.75 -1.68
N LEU A 131 21.25 7.97 -1.32
CA LEU A 131 20.18 8.36 -0.38
C LEU A 131 20.21 7.57 0.93
N THR A 132 21.31 6.88 1.20
CA THR A 132 21.51 6.03 2.40
C THR A 132 21.39 6.77 3.73
N GLU A 133 21.52 8.10 3.73
CA GLU A 133 21.33 8.94 4.91
C GLU A 133 19.85 9.06 5.33
N TYR A 134 18.91 8.83 4.40
CA TYR A 134 17.47 8.92 4.64
C TYR A 134 16.87 7.53 4.85
N SER A 135 16.69 7.13 6.11
CA SER A 135 16.35 5.73 6.43
C SER A 135 15.08 5.19 5.77
N TYR A 136 14.01 6.00 5.69
CA TYR A 136 12.76 5.62 5.03
C TYR A 136 12.86 5.73 3.51
N THR A 137 13.38 6.84 2.98
CA THR A 137 13.59 7.00 1.53
C THR A 137 14.42 5.85 0.96
N PHE A 138 15.48 5.44 1.65
CA PHE A 138 16.34 4.35 1.24
C PHE A 138 15.57 3.02 1.13
N ILE A 139 14.92 2.62 2.21
CA ILE A 139 14.24 1.32 2.25
C ILE A 139 13.03 1.26 1.32
N VAL A 140 12.27 2.35 1.15
CA VAL A 140 11.11 2.37 0.25
C VAL A 140 11.52 2.26 -1.22
N LEU A 141 12.68 2.80 -1.61
CA LEU A 141 13.22 2.64 -2.97
C LEU A 141 13.67 1.21 -3.24
N ILE A 142 14.26 0.52 -2.26
CA ILE A 142 14.55 -0.92 -2.35
C ILE A 142 13.26 -1.72 -2.55
N TYR A 143 12.24 -1.45 -1.75
CA TYR A 143 10.95 -2.15 -1.83
C TYR A 143 10.24 -1.86 -3.15
N LEU A 144 10.24 -0.63 -3.63
CA LEU A 144 9.67 -0.29 -4.94
C LEU A 144 10.39 -1.03 -6.06
N SER A 145 11.73 -0.97 -6.09
CA SER A 145 12.54 -1.65 -7.11
C SER A 145 12.31 -3.16 -7.09
N SER A 146 12.30 -3.76 -5.90
CA SER A 146 12.03 -5.19 -5.71
C SER A 146 10.63 -5.56 -6.16
N SER A 147 9.63 -4.72 -5.88
CA SER A 147 8.25 -4.96 -6.31
C SER A 147 8.13 -4.98 -7.84
N ILE A 148 8.82 -4.07 -8.54
CA ILE A 148 8.83 -4.00 -10.00
C ILE A 148 9.48 -5.25 -10.59
N LEU A 149 10.66 -5.62 -10.09
CA LEU A 149 11.38 -6.82 -10.55
C LEU A 149 10.58 -8.09 -10.30
N LEU A 150 9.91 -8.18 -9.14
CA LEU A 150 9.07 -9.33 -8.80
C LEU A 150 7.86 -9.44 -9.72
N VAL A 151 7.21 -8.31 -10.05
CA VAL A 151 6.12 -8.29 -11.03
C VAL A 151 6.60 -8.79 -12.39
N GLU A 152 7.71 -8.24 -12.89
CA GLU A 152 8.26 -8.64 -14.20
C GLU A 152 8.78 -10.09 -14.24
N PHE A 153 8.98 -10.71 -13.08
CA PHE A 153 9.33 -12.12 -12.94
C PHE A 153 8.09 -13.03 -12.82
N LEU A 154 7.11 -12.67 -11.97
CA LEU A 154 5.98 -13.53 -11.65
C LEU A 154 4.76 -13.34 -12.56
N ASP A 155 4.52 -12.12 -13.04
CA ASP A 155 3.40 -11.78 -13.91
C ASP A 155 3.76 -10.63 -14.86
N PRO A 156 4.55 -10.90 -15.92
CA PRO A 156 5.01 -9.87 -16.86
C PRO A 156 3.86 -9.04 -17.44
N GLU A 157 2.70 -9.65 -17.68
CA GLU A 157 1.53 -8.99 -18.25
C GLU A 157 0.95 -7.87 -17.37
N MET A 158 1.27 -7.82 -16.07
CA MET A 158 0.62 -6.92 -15.12
C MET A 158 0.84 -5.44 -15.45
N PHE A 159 2.08 -4.99 -15.66
CA PHE A 159 2.36 -3.59 -16.03
C PHE A 159 1.93 -3.24 -17.46
N ARG A 160 1.71 -4.25 -18.30
CA ARG A 160 1.17 -4.09 -19.66
C ARG A 160 -0.36 -4.02 -19.68
N SER A 161 -1.03 -4.31 -18.56
CA SER A 161 -2.48 -4.27 -18.44
C SER A 161 -2.98 -2.84 -18.22
N ARG A 162 -3.87 -2.35 -19.09
CA ARG A 162 -4.59 -1.09 -18.89
C ARG A 162 -5.40 -1.12 -17.60
N ASN A 163 -5.99 -2.27 -17.28
CA ASN A 163 -6.76 -2.43 -16.05
C ASN A 163 -5.91 -2.23 -14.79
N TYR A 164 -4.63 -2.63 -14.81
CA TYR A 164 -3.71 -2.37 -13.70
C TYR A 164 -3.52 -0.86 -13.45
N TRP A 165 -3.24 -0.09 -14.49
CA TRP A 165 -3.01 1.36 -14.35
C TRP A 165 -4.27 2.14 -13.97
N ILE A 166 -5.45 1.74 -14.47
CA ILE A 166 -6.72 2.31 -14.02
C ILE A 166 -6.96 2.01 -12.54
N PHE A 167 -6.74 0.76 -12.12
CA PHE A 167 -6.84 0.36 -10.71
C PHE A 167 -5.91 1.19 -9.83
N LEU A 168 -4.64 1.34 -10.24
CA LEU A 168 -3.66 2.10 -9.48
C LEU A 168 -4.11 3.56 -9.34
N GLY A 169 -4.47 4.21 -10.45
CA GLY A 169 -4.96 5.60 -10.42
C GLY A 169 -6.20 5.80 -9.53
N LEU A 170 -7.16 4.87 -9.58
CA LEU A 170 -8.34 4.91 -8.71
C LEU A 170 -8.00 4.70 -7.24
N THR A 171 -6.97 3.91 -6.93
CA THR A 171 -6.50 3.65 -5.55
C THR A 171 -5.82 4.87 -4.94
N TYR A 172 -5.18 5.73 -5.75
CA TYR A 172 -4.57 6.96 -5.24
C TYR A 172 -5.60 7.99 -4.75
N ILE A 173 -6.86 7.92 -5.18
CA ILE A 173 -7.93 8.81 -4.70
C ILE A 173 -8.19 8.62 -3.20
N PRO A 174 -8.57 7.42 -2.70
CA PRO A 174 -8.74 7.20 -1.26
C PRO A 174 -7.42 7.30 -0.50
N PHE A 175 -6.28 6.90 -1.10
CA PHE A 175 -4.97 7.09 -0.49
C PHE A 175 -4.73 8.56 -0.10
N LEU A 176 -4.93 9.51 -1.02
CA LEU A 176 -4.74 10.94 -0.73
C LEU A 176 -5.62 11.44 0.41
N VAL A 177 -6.79 10.83 0.64
CA VAL A 177 -7.71 11.22 1.72
C VAL A 177 -7.26 10.63 3.06
N PHE A 178 -7.07 9.31 3.12
CA PHE A 178 -6.79 8.62 4.38
C PHE A 178 -5.36 8.86 4.85
N ASP A 179 -4.41 8.93 3.92
CA ASP A 179 -3.02 9.25 4.24
C ASP A 179 -2.86 10.71 4.68
N TYR A 180 -3.66 11.62 4.10
CA TYR A 180 -3.78 12.99 4.63
C TYR A 180 -4.28 12.99 6.08
N PHE A 181 -5.28 12.17 6.43
CA PHE A 181 -5.73 12.06 7.82
C PHE A 181 -4.64 11.50 8.74
N LEU A 182 -3.92 10.44 8.33
CA LEU A 182 -2.83 9.82 9.09
C LEU A 182 -1.60 10.71 9.29
N THR A 183 -1.38 11.67 8.40
CA THR A 183 -0.22 12.58 8.46
C THR A 183 -0.58 13.95 9.04
N SER A 184 -1.84 14.40 8.89
CA SER A 184 -2.33 15.66 9.50
C SER A 184 -2.69 15.50 10.97
N LEU A 185 -3.29 14.36 11.35
CA LEU A 185 -3.22 13.85 12.70
C LEU A 185 -1.91 13.08 12.73
N PRO A 186 -0.85 13.52 13.41
CA PRO A 186 0.44 12.83 13.36
C PRO A 186 0.34 11.49 14.09
N VAL A 187 -0.34 10.51 13.49
CA VAL A 187 -0.51 9.12 13.93
C VAL A 187 0.84 8.44 13.76
N VAL A 188 1.41 8.58 12.57
CA VAL A 188 2.80 8.23 12.27
C VAL A 188 3.65 9.50 12.34
N VAL A 189 4.73 9.46 13.10
CA VAL A 189 5.68 10.55 13.28
C VAL A 189 7.02 10.11 12.73
N TYR A 190 7.44 10.70 11.61
CA TYR A 190 8.71 10.40 10.97
C TYR A 190 9.89 10.90 11.80
N GLY A 191 10.93 10.08 11.89
CA GLY A 191 12.16 10.40 12.57
C GLY A 191 13.00 11.44 11.83
N PRO A 192 14.00 12.03 12.51
CA PRO A 192 14.98 12.87 11.85
C PRO A 192 15.73 12.06 10.78
N HIS A 193 16.09 12.70 9.65
CA HIS A 193 16.80 12.04 8.55
C HIS A 193 16.15 10.73 8.09
N SER A 194 14.81 10.66 8.09
CA SER A 194 14.09 9.48 7.60
C SER A 194 13.54 9.73 6.20
N ILE A 195 13.01 10.92 5.95
CA ILE A 195 12.41 11.35 4.68
C ILE A 195 13.21 12.48 4.04
N LEU A 196 13.03 12.68 2.73
CA LEU A 196 13.59 13.80 1.96
C LEU A 196 13.01 15.17 2.36
N GLY A 197 11.88 15.17 3.07
CA GLY A 197 11.18 16.39 3.48
C GLY A 197 10.25 16.99 2.43
N VAL A 198 10.15 16.37 1.25
CA VAL A 198 9.17 16.76 0.21
C VAL A 198 7.81 16.17 0.54
N ARG A 199 6.76 17.01 0.55
CA ARG A 199 5.40 16.61 0.89
C ARG A 199 4.37 17.08 -0.14
N ILE A 200 3.33 16.28 -0.33
CA ILE A 200 2.08 16.64 -1.01
C ILE A 200 1.06 16.90 0.09
N PHE A 201 0.66 18.15 0.30
CA PHE A 201 -0.05 18.57 1.51
C PHE A 201 0.76 18.20 2.78
N THR A 202 0.27 17.28 3.61
CA THR A 202 0.95 16.75 4.79
C THR A 202 1.67 15.43 4.52
N ILE A 203 1.45 14.81 3.36
CA ILE A 203 1.90 13.46 3.02
C ILE A 203 3.33 13.49 2.48
N PRO A 204 4.33 12.82 3.10
CA PRO A 204 5.64 12.60 2.50
C PRO A 204 5.53 11.93 1.12
N ILE A 205 6.41 12.30 0.20
CA ILE A 205 6.45 11.65 -1.11
C ILE A 205 6.73 10.15 -0.99
N GLU A 206 7.47 9.74 0.03
CA GLU A 206 7.78 8.35 0.36
C GLU A 206 6.52 7.49 0.56
N ASP A 207 5.44 8.03 1.14
CA ASP A 207 4.21 7.26 1.37
C ASP A 207 3.50 6.93 0.06
N ALA A 208 3.58 7.82 -0.93
CA ALA A 208 3.08 7.53 -2.27
C ALA A 208 3.92 6.43 -2.95
N ILE A 209 5.23 6.41 -2.73
CA ILE A 209 6.16 5.38 -3.24
C ILE A 209 5.90 4.04 -2.54
N TYR A 210 5.70 4.07 -1.21
CA TYR A 210 5.33 2.93 -0.38
C TYR A 210 4.04 2.30 -0.87
N SER A 211 3.00 3.12 -1.06
CA SER A 211 1.70 2.71 -1.58
C SER A 211 1.84 2.04 -2.95
N PHE A 212 2.65 2.60 -3.86
CA PHE A 212 2.89 1.97 -5.17
C PHE A 212 3.53 0.59 -5.03
N SER A 213 4.60 0.49 -4.23
CA SER A 213 5.30 -0.76 -3.97
C SER A 213 4.34 -1.81 -3.38
N MET A 214 3.57 -1.41 -2.37
CA MET A 214 2.64 -2.29 -1.67
C MET A 214 1.52 -2.78 -2.61
N MET A 215 0.99 -1.90 -3.45
CA MET A 215 -0.01 -2.28 -4.46
C MET A 215 0.57 -3.24 -5.51
N ASN A 216 1.83 -3.07 -5.93
CA ASN A 216 2.50 -4.02 -6.82
C ASN A 216 2.56 -5.42 -6.19
N PHE A 217 3.05 -5.53 -4.96
CA PHE A 217 3.15 -6.81 -4.24
C PHE A 217 1.78 -7.47 -4.03
N TYR A 218 0.80 -6.75 -3.50
CA TYR A 218 -0.53 -7.33 -3.29
C TYR A 218 -1.17 -7.76 -4.61
N THR A 219 -1.03 -6.98 -5.66
CA THR A 219 -1.69 -7.26 -6.95
C THR A 219 -1.05 -8.45 -7.66
N VAL A 220 0.29 -8.58 -7.63
CA VAL A 220 0.97 -9.71 -8.30
C VAL A 220 0.61 -11.05 -7.68
N PHE A 221 0.61 -11.16 -6.34
CA PHE A 221 0.23 -12.39 -5.66
C PHE A 221 -1.27 -12.67 -5.76
N TYR A 222 -2.10 -11.62 -5.74
CA TYR A 222 -3.54 -11.77 -5.97
C TYR A 222 -3.83 -12.34 -7.36
N ARG A 223 -3.26 -11.74 -8.41
CA ARG A 223 -3.40 -12.21 -9.80
C ARG A 223 -2.86 -13.62 -9.98
N LYS A 224 -1.72 -13.94 -9.37
CA LYS A 224 -1.16 -15.31 -9.37
C LYS A 224 -2.15 -16.31 -8.74
N GLY A 225 -2.69 -16.00 -7.56
CA GLY A 225 -3.67 -16.84 -6.90
C GLY A 225 -4.95 -17.00 -7.71
N VAL A 226 -5.43 -15.93 -8.37
CA VAL A 226 -6.58 -15.99 -9.29
C VAL A 226 -6.29 -16.96 -10.44
N LYS A 227 -5.13 -16.83 -11.12
CA LYS A 227 -4.71 -17.73 -12.20
C LYS A 227 -4.61 -19.19 -11.72
N VAL A 228 -4.16 -19.45 -10.49
CA VAL A 228 -4.04 -20.83 -9.96
C VAL A 228 -5.39 -21.44 -9.60
N TRP A 229 -6.26 -20.70 -8.90
CA TRP A 229 -7.50 -21.28 -8.34
C TRP A 229 -8.75 -21.09 -9.19
N ASN A 230 -8.70 -20.27 -10.25
CA ASN A 230 -9.87 -19.90 -11.04
C ASN A 230 -9.65 -20.00 -12.55
N SER A 231 -8.54 -20.59 -12.99
CA SER A 231 -8.39 -21.03 -14.38
C SER A 231 -9.05 -22.41 -14.51
N ALA A 232 -10.36 -22.40 -14.73
CA ALA A 232 -11.17 -23.54 -15.15
C ALA A 232 -12.17 -23.05 -16.20
#